data_AF-A0A0A0JFT3-F1
#
_entry.id   AF-A0A0A0JFT3-F1
#
_cell.length_a   1.000
_cell.length_b   1.000
_cell.length_c   1.000
_cell.angle_alpha   90.00
_cell.angle_beta   90.00
_cell.angle_gamma   90.00
#
_symmetry.space_group_name_H-M   'P 1'
#
loop_
_entity.id
_entity.type
_entity.pdbx_description
1 polymer ?
#
loop_
_entity_poly.entity_id
_entity_poly.type
_entity_poly.pdbx_seq_one_letter_code
_entity_poly.pdbx_strand_id
1 'polypeptide(L)'
;QTNSPTVDQIRARGYVICGSGHGTTGFSAPDKDGNWKGLDVDTCRAIAIAVLGDASKTRFVPLTGQQRLTALQTGQIDVLPRTTSWTLRRDANGINFTYPNYYEYDAFMVRKDLGITQTKDMNGATICVQTGSTNEVTVADLSRKFKLGLKTVLFDNVAASRQAFFSGRCDGLITDASALAAVRATQAQNPDDYVIFPASGHSEALTPSVRHGDDRWFDIVKWVIQVPIAAEDMGITQANVDDMLKSDDPRIARFLGTEPGNGKALGLDERWAYNIVKQLGNYGEIFERNVGKNSPMKLERGMNRLYRDGGLMYPYVFN
;
A
#
# COMPACT_ATOMS: atom_id res chain seq x y z
N GLN A 1 7.12 27.29 2.87
CA GLN A 1 8.16 27.33 3.92
C GLN A 1 9.05 26.11 3.73
N THR A 2 10.37 26.24 3.79
CA THR A 2 11.32 25.13 3.59
C THR A 2 11.67 24.39 4.89
N ASN A 3 10.99 24.65 6.00
CA ASN A 3 11.27 23.95 7.25
C ASN A 3 10.50 22.62 7.31
N SER A 4 11.16 21.52 7.67
CA SER A 4 10.51 20.24 7.94
C SER A 4 11.35 19.45 8.95
N PRO A 5 10.91 19.34 10.22
CA PRO A 5 11.65 18.59 11.23
C PRO A 5 11.82 17.12 10.84
N THR A 6 10.86 16.53 10.10
CA THR A 6 10.97 15.14 9.65
C THR A 6 12.06 14.99 8.59
N VAL A 7 12.11 15.88 7.59
CA VAL A 7 13.18 15.86 6.57
C VAL A 7 14.55 16.08 7.21
N ASP A 8 14.66 17.02 8.16
CA ASP A 8 15.92 17.31 8.84
C ASP A 8 16.41 16.10 9.64
N GLN A 9 15.52 15.39 10.35
CA GLN A 9 15.86 14.15 11.05
C GLN A 9 16.26 13.02 10.09
N ILE A 10 15.54 12.85 8.97
CA ILE A 10 15.89 11.87 7.93
C ILE A 10 17.29 12.13 7.39
N ARG A 11 17.59 13.38 7.04
CA ARG A 11 18.90 13.78 6.51
C ARG A 11 20.01 13.62 7.54
N ALA A 12 19.77 14.03 8.79
CA ALA A 12 20.76 13.91 9.86
C ALA A 12 21.15 12.46 10.15
N ARG A 13 20.19 11.51 10.12
CA ARG A 13 20.46 10.09 10.36
C ARG A 13 20.77 9.27 9.10
N GLY A 14 20.48 9.82 7.91
CA GLY A 14 20.80 9.22 6.62
C GLY A 14 19.92 8.04 6.17
N TYR A 15 18.71 7.89 6.71
CA TYR A 15 17.74 6.87 6.25
C TYR A 15 16.30 7.23 6.64
N VAL A 16 15.32 6.73 5.88
CA VAL A 16 13.88 6.82 6.21
C VAL A 16 13.45 5.61 7.04
N ILE A 17 12.69 5.81 8.11
CA ILE A 17 12.09 4.74 8.92
C ILE A 17 10.63 4.56 8.49
N CYS A 18 10.33 3.42 7.88
CA CYS A 18 9.01 3.09 7.36
C CYS A 18 8.32 2.04 8.24
N GLY A 19 7.07 2.32 8.61
CA GLY A 19 6.21 1.31 9.21
C GLY A 19 5.82 0.26 8.17
N SER A 20 5.90 -1.01 8.54
CA SER A 20 5.63 -2.16 7.66
C SER A 20 4.69 -3.16 8.31
N GLY A 21 4.11 -4.05 7.50
CA GLY A 21 3.41 -5.23 8.02
C GLY A 21 4.40 -6.34 8.43
N HIS A 22 3.93 -7.32 9.20
CA HIS A 22 4.74 -8.49 9.57
C HIS A 22 4.95 -9.49 8.41
N GLY A 23 4.33 -9.27 7.24
CA GLY A 23 4.45 -10.14 6.08
C GLY A 23 3.16 -10.25 5.28
N THR A 24 2.96 -9.33 4.34
CA THR A 24 1.96 -9.45 3.28
C THR A 24 2.70 -9.53 1.95
N THR A 25 2.82 -10.75 1.42
CA THR A 25 3.46 -11.00 0.11
C THR A 25 2.88 -10.05 -0.94
N GLY A 26 3.76 -9.45 -1.75
CA GLY A 26 3.42 -8.45 -2.77
C GLY A 26 3.31 -7.01 -2.26
N PHE A 27 3.05 -6.78 -0.98
CA PHE A 27 2.96 -5.43 -0.40
C PHE A 27 4.19 -5.11 0.45
N SER A 28 4.40 -5.90 1.50
CA SER A 28 5.49 -5.70 2.44
C SER A 28 5.81 -7.01 3.15
N ALA A 29 6.84 -7.71 2.67
CA ALA A 29 7.37 -8.89 3.32
C ALA A 29 8.91 -8.96 3.11
N PRO A 30 9.67 -9.40 4.12
CA PRO A 30 11.07 -9.78 3.91
C PRO A 30 11.12 -11.07 3.07
N ASP A 31 12.09 -11.14 2.16
CA ASP A 31 12.45 -12.40 1.53
C ASP A 31 13.30 -13.28 2.47
N LYS A 32 13.70 -14.46 2.00
CA LYS A 32 14.50 -15.42 2.76
C LYS A 32 15.84 -14.87 3.25
N ASP A 33 16.37 -13.84 2.60
CA ASP A 33 17.64 -13.21 2.92
C ASP A 33 17.44 -11.96 3.81
N GLY A 34 16.19 -11.71 4.24
CA GLY A 34 15.80 -10.58 5.08
C GLY A 34 15.56 -9.27 4.32
N ASN A 35 15.64 -9.29 2.98
CA ASN A 35 15.44 -8.08 2.18
C ASN A 35 13.95 -7.81 2.00
N TRP A 36 13.51 -6.62 2.41
CA TRP A 36 12.12 -6.20 2.24
C TRP A 36 11.76 -6.04 0.75
N LYS A 37 10.59 -6.56 0.36
CA LYS A 37 10.03 -6.49 -1.00
C LYS A 37 8.52 -6.21 -0.96
N GLY A 38 8.03 -5.59 -2.03
CA GLY A 38 6.60 -5.33 -2.26
C GLY A 38 6.30 -3.88 -2.63
N LEU A 39 5.04 -3.61 -2.98
CA LEU A 39 4.56 -2.30 -3.43
C LEU A 39 4.70 -1.21 -2.36
N ASP A 40 4.37 -1.54 -1.11
CA ASP A 40 4.52 -0.63 0.03
C ASP A 40 6.00 -0.37 0.36
N VAL A 41 6.85 -1.39 0.20
CA VAL A 41 8.31 -1.26 0.32
C VAL A 41 8.87 -0.33 -0.75
N ASP A 42 8.44 -0.48 -2.01
CA ASP A 42 8.90 0.39 -3.08
C ASP A 42 8.38 1.83 -2.93
N THR A 43 7.21 2.01 -2.32
CA THR A 43 6.72 3.34 -1.91
C THR A 43 7.68 3.99 -0.89
N CYS A 44 8.13 3.24 0.12
CA CYS A 44 9.14 3.71 1.07
C CYS A 44 10.48 4.04 0.39
N ARG A 45 10.92 3.20 -0.56
CA ARG A 45 12.15 3.44 -1.33
C ARG A 45 12.05 4.69 -2.20
N ALA A 46 10.91 4.96 -2.82
CA ALA A 46 10.69 6.18 -3.59
C ALA A 46 10.89 7.43 -2.72
N ILE A 47 10.43 7.39 -1.47
CA ILE A 47 10.62 8.48 -0.49
C ILE A 47 12.10 8.63 -0.13
N ALA A 48 12.82 7.53 0.10
CA ALA A 48 14.26 7.58 0.37
C ALA A 48 15.05 8.14 -0.83
N ILE A 49 14.69 7.77 -2.07
CA ILE A 49 15.31 8.32 -3.27
C ILE A 49 15.05 9.83 -3.38
N ALA A 50 13.83 10.28 -3.12
CA ALA A 50 13.50 11.71 -3.21
C ALA A 50 14.30 12.56 -2.22
N VAL A 51 14.47 12.06 -0.99
CA VAL A 51 15.07 12.83 0.12
C VAL A 51 16.59 12.65 0.20
N LEU A 52 17.10 11.47 -0.15
CA LEU A 52 18.49 11.04 0.07
C LEU A 52 19.19 10.54 -1.21
N GLY A 53 18.47 10.40 -2.33
CA GLY A 53 19.02 9.95 -3.62
C GLY A 53 19.20 8.44 -3.78
N ASP A 54 18.90 7.63 -2.76
CA ASP A 54 19.28 6.21 -2.71
C ASP A 54 18.17 5.33 -2.10
N ALA A 55 17.69 4.37 -2.91
CA ALA A 55 16.65 3.41 -2.53
C ALA A 55 17.01 2.52 -1.33
N SER A 56 18.31 2.31 -1.06
CA SER A 56 18.78 1.47 0.04
C SER A 56 18.70 2.16 1.41
N LYS A 57 18.48 3.48 1.45
CA LYS A 57 18.43 4.29 2.69
C LYS A 57 17.08 4.20 3.40
N THR A 58 16.59 2.97 3.59
CA THR A 58 15.32 2.66 4.25
C THR A 58 15.54 1.69 5.40
N ARG A 59 14.81 1.87 6.50
CA ARG A 59 14.65 0.89 7.58
C ARG A 59 13.18 0.59 7.79
N PHE A 60 12.86 -0.69 7.94
CA PHE A 60 11.48 -1.14 8.11
C PHE A 60 11.23 -1.56 9.56
N VAL A 61 10.15 -1.06 10.14
CA VAL A 61 9.68 -1.45 11.48
C VAL A 61 8.41 -2.29 11.31
N PRO A 62 8.42 -3.59 11.64
CA PRO A 62 7.22 -4.43 11.55
C PRO A 62 6.22 -4.05 12.64
N LEU A 63 4.98 -3.76 12.25
CA LEU A 63 3.94 -3.27 13.15
C LEU A 63 2.63 -4.05 12.97
N THR A 64 1.95 -4.31 14.09
CA THR A 64 0.60 -4.88 14.06
C THR A 64 -0.43 -3.82 13.63
N GLY A 65 -1.66 -4.26 13.34
CA GLY A 65 -2.76 -3.34 13.02
C GLY A 65 -3.04 -2.32 14.13
N GLN A 66 -2.86 -2.73 15.39
CA GLN A 66 -3.02 -1.89 16.58
C GLN A 66 -1.87 -0.90 16.78
N GLN A 67 -0.62 -1.33 16.56
CA GLN A 67 0.57 -0.52 16.85
C GLN A 67 0.84 0.57 15.81
N ARG A 68 0.47 0.34 14.54
CA ARG A 68 0.97 1.13 13.40
C ARG A 68 0.70 2.63 13.47
N LEU A 69 -0.50 3.02 13.93
CA LEU A 69 -0.91 4.42 13.98
C LEU A 69 -0.20 5.14 15.12
N THR A 70 -0.13 4.51 16.30
CA THR A 70 0.61 5.05 17.45
C THR A 70 2.09 5.18 17.15
N ALA A 71 2.72 4.20 16.49
CA ALA A 71 4.13 4.29 16.09
C ALA A 71 4.39 5.50 15.17
N LEU A 72 3.46 5.81 14.26
CA LEU A 72 3.55 7.01 13.43
C LEU A 72 3.42 8.27 14.29
N GLN A 73 2.38 8.35 15.13
CA GLN A 73 2.09 9.49 16.01
C GLN A 73 3.25 9.82 16.96
N THR A 74 3.91 8.81 17.54
CA THR A 74 5.00 8.99 18.51
C THR A 74 6.36 9.29 17.89
N GLY A 75 6.47 9.27 16.56
CA GLY A 75 7.75 9.49 15.89
C GLY A 75 8.65 8.26 15.78
N GLN A 76 8.16 7.08 16.16
CA GLN A 76 8.91 5.83 16.01
C GLN A 76 9.22 5.51 14.52
N ILE A 77 8.32 5.89 13.62
CA ILE A 77 8.46 5.82 12.16
C ILE A 77 8.19 7.19 11.54
N ASP A 78 8.73 7.51 10.36
CA ASP A 78 8.46 8.79 9.69
C ASP A 78 7.24 8.73 8.77
N VAL A 79 6.98 7.56 8.22
CA VAL A 79 5.92 7.30 7.24
C VAL A 79 5.40 5.89 7.40
N LEU A 80 4.12 5.70 7.11
CA LEU A 80 3.44 4.40 7.14
C LEU A 80 2.93 4.02 5.73
N PRO A 81 3.80 3.60 4.81
CA PRO A 81 3.39 2.97 3.55
C PRO A 81 3.13 1.50 3.87
N ARG A 82 1.92 1.20 4.34
CA ARG A 82 1.46 -0.13 4.72
C ARG A 82 -0.01 -0.20 4.40
N THR A 83 -0.51 -1.32 3.88
CA THR A 83 -1.96 -1.63 3.68
C THR A 83 -2.87 -1.09 4.79
N THR A 84 -3.25 0.17 4.67
CA THR A 84 -3.92 0.97 5.70
C THR A 84 -4.94 1.85 5.01
N SER A 85 -6.20 1.49 5.20
CA SER A 85 -7.34 2.20 4.66
C SER A 85 -7.41 3.62 5.20
N TRP A 86 -7.62 4.58 4.32
CA TRP A 86 -7.96 5.95 4.71
C TRP A 86 -9.40 5.98 5.22
N THR A 87 -9.59 6.34 6.49
CA THR A 87 -10.91 6.55 7.09
C THR A 87 -10.94 7.85 7.88
N LEU A 88 -12.13 8.46 7.98
CA LEU A 88 -12.31 9.71 8.72
C LEU A 88 -11.79 9.62 10.16
N ARG A 89 -12.04 8.51 10.87
CA ARG A 89 -11.60 8.36 12.27
C ARG A 89 -10.08 8.25 12.40
N ARG A 90 -9.39 7.70 11.40
CA ARG A 90 -7.92 7.63 11.38
C ARG A 90 -7.34 9.02 11.08
N ASP A 91 -7.91 9.70 10.08
CA ASP A 91 -7.47 11.01 9.59
C ASP A 91 -7.67 12.13 10.63
N ALA A 92 -8.81 12.10 11.33
CA ALA A 92 -9.11 13.04 12.41
C ALA A 92 -8.28 12.81 13.69
N ASN A 93 -7.39 11.81 13.73
CA ASN A 93 -6.65 11.41 14.94
C ASN A 93 -5.13 11.56 14.77
N GLY A 94 -4.66 12.74 14.35
CA GLY A 94 -3.23 13.08 14.36
C GLY A 94 -2.39 12.47 13.24
N ILE A 95 -3.02 11.96 12.18
CA ILE A 95 -2.38 11.30 11.04
C ILE A 95 -2.97 11.87 9.75
N ASN A 96 -2.14 12.35 8.84
CA ASN A 96 -2.54 12.80 7.52
C ASN A 96 -2.35 11.65 6.52
N PHE A 97 -3.40 11.34 5.77
CA PHE A 97 -3.32 10.42 4.62
C PHE A 97 -2.95 11.18 3.35
N THR A 98 -1.93 10.69 2.64
CA THR A 98 -1.32 11.42 1.50
C THR A 98 -2.08 11.21 0.19
N TYR A 99 -1.69 10.22 -0.61
CA TYR A 99 -2.38 9.81 -1.83
C TYR A 99 -2.49 8.29 -1.87
N PRO A 100 -3.65 7.71 -2.23
CA PRO A 100 -3.80 6.26 -2.30
C PRO A 100 -2.78 5.63 -3.26
N ASN A 101 -1.99 4.67 -2.77
CA ASN A 101 -1.06 3.91 -3.61
C ASN A 101 -1.66 2.58 -4.11
N TYR A 102 -2.81 2.19 -3.55
CA TYR A 102 -3.54 1.00 -3.94
C TYR A 102 -5.02 1.08 -3.52
N TYR A 103 -5.94 0.76 -4.42
CA TYR A 103 -7.38 0.64 -4.19
C TYR A 103 -7.78 -0.83 -4.14
N GLU A 104 -8.57 -1.22 -3.14
CA GLU A 104 -9.08 -2.58 -2.99
C GLU A 104 -10.52 -2.60 -2.43
N TYR A 105 -10.96 -3.77 -1.96
CA TYR A 105 -12.19 -4.03 -1.24
C TYR A 105 -11.95 -5.19 -0.27
N ASP A 106 -12.73 -5.20 0.82
CA ASP A 106 -12.76 -6.31 1.76
C ASP A 106 -13.36 -7.55 1.11
N ALA A 107 -12.74 -8.69 1.31
CA ALA A 107 -13.23 -9.97 0.84
C ALA A 107 -13.18 -11.04 1.94
N PHE A 108 -14.03 -12.05 1.78
CA PHE A 108 -13.91 -13.29 2.54
C PHE A 108 -13.20 -14.33 1.70
N MET A 109 -12.37 -15.14 2.35
CA MET A 109 -11.92 -16.43 1.84
C MET A 109 -12.51 -17.53 2.73
N VAL A 110 -13.14 -18.51 2.11
CA VAL A 110 -13.75 -19.67 2.79
C VAL A 110 -13.35 -20.95 2.06
N ARG A 111 -13.47 -22.09 2.75
CA ARG A 111 -13.34 -23.41 2.09
C ARG A 111 -14.56 -23.65 1.20
N LYS A 112 -14.34 -24.20 0.01
CA LYS A 112 -15.43 -24.50 -0.95
C LYS A 112 -16.40 -25.55 -0.44
N ASP A 113 -15.94 -26.49 0.39
CA ASP A 113 -16.75 -27.57 0.97
C ASP A 113 -17.88 -27.08 1.89
N LEU A 114 -17.80 -25.84 2.39
CA LEU A 114 -18.84 -25.19 3.18
C LEU A 114 -20.05 -24.74 2.36
N GLY A 115 -19.97 -24.76 1.02
CA GLY A 115 -21.06 -24.33 0.14
C GLY A 115 -21.39 -22.83 0.18
N ILE A 116 -20.54 -22.03 0.83
CA ILE A 116 -20.68 -20.57 0.95
C ILE A 116 -20.11 -19.92 -0.32
N THR A 117 -20.90 -19.11 -1.01
CA THR A 117 -20.49 -18.43 -2.25
C THR A 117 -20.57 -16.91 -2.20
N GLN A 118 -21.29 -16.38 -1.20
CA GLN A 118 -21.47 -14.94 -0.96
C GLN A 118 -21.70 -14.69 0.53
N THR A 119 -21.56 -13.43 0.95
CA THR A 119 -21.71 -13.00 2.36
C THR A 119 -23.03 -13.44 2.99
N LYS A 120 -24.14 -13.47 2.22
CA LYS A 120 -25.47 -13.84 2.74
C LYS A 120 -25.59 -15.31 3.13
N ASP A 121 -24.69 -16.16 2.65
CA ASP A 121 -24.72 -17.61 2.94
C ASP A 121 -24.03 -17.92 4.29
N MET A 122 -23.38 -16.94 4.93
CA MET A 122 -22.47 -17.14 6.06
C MET A 122 -23.17 -17.24 7.44
N ASN A 123 -24.38 -17.79 7.52
CA ASN A 123 -25.13 -17.85 8.78
C ASN A 123 -24.37 -18.62 9.87
N GLY A 124 -24.14 -17.98 11.01
CA GLY A 124 -23.47 -18.54 12.19
C GLY A 124 -21.97 -18.76 12.04
N ALA A 125 -21.38 -18.37 10.90
CA ALA A 125 -19.99 -18.66 10.56
C ALA A 125 -19.00 -17.99 11.52
N THR A 126 -17.90 -18.69 11.78
CA THR A 126 -16.78 -18.21 12.59
C THR A 126 -15.72 -17.57 11.70
N ILE A 127 -15.39 -16.31 11.93
CA ILE A 127 -14.52 -15.50 11.07
C ILE A 127 -13.24 -15.14 11.80
N CYS A 128 -12.11 -15.51 11.24
CA CYS A 128 -10.79 -15.07 11.68
C CYS A 128 -10.57 -13.62 11.23
N VAL A 129 -10.29 -12.73 12.18
CA VAL A 129 -10.12 -11.29 11.93
C VAL A 129 -8.89 -10.77 12.66
N GLN A 130 -8.14 -9.86 12.03
CA GLN A 130 -7.08 -9.16 12.72
C GLN A 130 -7.64 -7.99 13.53
N THR A 131 -7.28 -7.88 14.81
CA THR A 131 -7.70 -6.79 15.69
C THR A 131 -7.19 -5.43 15.19
N GLY A 132 -8.03 -4.39 15.26
CA GLY A 132 -7.67 -3.03 14.86
C GLY A 132 -7.63 -2.80 13.34
N SER A 133 -8.27 -3.70 12.58
CA SER A 133 -8.51 -3.57 11.14
C SER A 133 -9.88 -2.92 10.85
N THR A 134 -10.07 -2.41 9.63
CA THR A 134 -11.42 -2.05 9.16
C THR A 134 -12.29 -3.30 8.98
N ASN A 135 -11.67 -4.45 8.67
CA ASN A 135 -12.36 -5.72 8.47
C ASN A 135 -13.17 -6.15 9.71
N GLU A 136 -12.71 -5.83 10.92
CA GLU A 136 -13.46 -6.07 12.16
C GLU A 136 -14.81 -5.34 12.18
N VAL A 137 -14.81 -4.07 11.75
CA VAL A 137 -16.04 -3.27 11.58
C VAL A 137 -16.90 -3.86 10.47
N THR A 138 -16.30 -4.22 9.33
CA THR A 138 -16.99 -4.84 8.19
C THR A 138 -17.75 -6.10 8.61
N VAL A 139 -17.13 -7.02 9.36
CA VAL A 139 -17.80 -8.23 9.85
C VAL A 139 -18.99 -7.91 10.75
N ALA A 140 -18.80 -6.98 11.70
CA ALA A 140 -19.87 -6.57 12.62
C ALA A 140 -21.07 -5.95 11.88
N ASP A 141 -20.80 -5.08 10.91
CA ASP A 141 -21.82 -4.40 10.11
C ASP A 141 -22.58 -5.38 9.20
N LEU A 142 -21.87 -6.30 8.54
CA LEU A 142 -22.49 -7.32 7.70
C LEU A 142 -23.34 -8.30 8.51
N SER A 143 -22.84 -8.73 9.68
CA SER A 143 -23.59 -9.60 10.59
C SER A 143 -24.91 -8.96 11.04
N ARG A 144 -24.87 -7.66 11.37
CA ARG A 144 -26.07 -6.89 11.75
C ARG A 144 -27.02 -6.69 10.56
N LYS A 145 -26.49 -6.23 9.43
CA LYS A 145 -27.26 -5.90 8.22
C LYS A 145 -28.03 -7.11 7.69
N PHE A 146 -27.40 -8.27 7.68
CA PHE A 146 -27.97 -9.51 7.11
C PHE A 146 -28.46 -10.50 8.17
N LYS A 147 -28.38 -10.16 9.47
CA LYS A 147 -28.79 -11.01 10.60
C LYS A 147 -28.11 -12.38 10.61
N LEU A 148 -26.83 -12.42 10.26
CA LEU A 148 -26.09 -13.66 10.04
C LEU A 148 -25.62 -14.33 11.33
N GLY A 149 -25.46 -13.59 12.42
CA GLY A 149 -24.92 -14.15 13.67
C GLY A 149 -23.45 -14.59 13.56
N LEU A 150 -22.65 -13.86 12.78
CA LEU A 150 -21.21 -14.11 12.62
C LEU A 150 -20.47 -14.04 13.96
N LYS A 151 -19.50 -14.93 14.17
CA LYS A 151 -18.65 -14.98 15.36
C LYS A 151 -17.23 -14.60 15.00
N THR A 152 -16.70 -13.52 15.54
CA THR A 152 -15.31 -13.09 15.29
C THR A 152 -14.33 -13.79 16.21
N VAL A 153 -13.24 -14.33 15.66
CA VAL A 153 -12.06 -14.78 16.39
C VAL A 153 -10.94 -13.78 16.10
N LEU A 154 -10.54 -13.03 17.12
CA LEU A 154 -9.59 -11.93 17.00
C LEU A 154 -8.14 -12.42 17.16
N PHE A 155 -7.25 -11.85 16.36
CA PHE A 155 -5.82 -12.12 16.39
C PHE A 155 -5.02 -10.82 16.28
N ASP A 156 -3.95 -10.71 17.05
CA ASP A 156 -3.12 -9.50 17.04
C ASP A 156 -2.18 -9.41 15.82
N ASN A 157 -1.91 -10.55 15.17
CA ASN A 157 -1.04 -10.62 14.00
C ASN A 157 -1.62 -11.49 12.88
N VAL A 158 -1.15 -11.20 11.67
CA VAL A 158 -1.61 -11.79 10.40
C VAL A 158 -1.27 -13.28 10.29
N ALA A 159 -0.13 -13.72 10.82
CA ALA A 159 0.29 -15.12 10.71
C ALA A 159 -0.63 -16.03 11.54
N ALA A 160 -0.97 -15.61 12.76
CA ALA A 160 -1.86 -16.35 13.65
C ALA A 160 -3.29 -16.47 13.09
N SER A 161 -3.85 -15.40 12.49
CA SER A 161 -5.19 -15.48 11.89
C SER A 161 -5.24 -16.42 10.68
N ARG A 162 -4.21 -16.38 9.82
CA ARG A 162 -4.08 -17.30 8.68
C ARG A 162 -3.92 -18.74 9.12
N GLN A 163 -3.04 -19.01 10.10
CA GLN A 163 -2.84 -20.35 10.63
C GLN A 163 -4.13 -20.92 11.22
N ALA A 164 -4.87 -20.13 12.00
CA ALA A 164 -6.15 -20.55 12.56
C ALA A 164 -7.20 -20.85 11.48
N PHE A 165 -7.23 -20.06 10.40
CA PHE A 165 -8.10 -20.34 9.26
C PHE A 165 -7.73 -21.67 8.58
N PHE A 166 -6.46 -21.87 8.24
CA PHE A 166 -6.00 -23.10 7.57
C PHE A 166 -6.10 -24.35 8.45
N SER A 167 -6.05 -24.20 9.79
CA SER A 167 -6.27 -25.31 10.73
C SER A 167 -7.75 -25.62 10.96
N GLY A 168 -8.67 -24.93 10.28
CA GLY A 168 -10.12 -25.14 10.42
C GLY A 168 -10.75 -24.54 11.67
N ARG A 169 -10.05 -23.69 12.43
CA ARG A 169 -10.61 -23.00 13.62
C ARG A 169 -11.66 -21.94 13.23
N CYS A 170 -11.59 -21.42 12.01
CA CYS A 170 -12.55 -20.49 11.45
C CYS A 170 -13.14 -21.07 10.15
N ASP A 171 -14.39 -20.72 9.87
CA ASP A 171 -15.08 -21.01 8.61
C ASP A 171 -14.63 -20.03 7.50
N GLY A 172 -14.27 -18.80 7.89
CA GLY A 172 -13.79 -17.77 6.97
C GLY A 172 -12.62 -16.95 7.50
N LEU A 173 -11.85 -16.40 6.58
CA LEU A 173 -10.85 -15.35 6.82
C LEU A 173 -11.29 -14.09 6.08
N ILE A 174 -11.28 -12.94 6.76
CA ILE A 174 -11.54 -11.64 6.12
C ILE A 174 -10.28 -10.78 6.11
N THR A 175 -9.98 -10.17 4.96
CA THR A 175 -8.99 -9.10 4.79
C THR A 175 -9.15 -8.50 3.38
N ASP A 176 -8.16 -7.75 2.90
CA ASP A 176 -8.11 -7.16 1.56
C ASP A 176 -8.06 -8.29 0.49
N ALA A 177 -8.79 -8.12 -0.61
CA ALA A 177 -8.90 -9.13 -1.65
C ALA A 177 -7.54 -9.57 -2.25
N SER A 178 -6.60 -8.65 -2.45
CA SER A 178 -5.24 -8.99 -2.93
C SER A 178 -4.48 -9.81 -1.90
N ALA A 179 -4.60 -9.47 -0.62
CA ALA A 179 -3.96 -10.21 0.46
C ALA A 179 -4.53 -11.63 0.54
N LEU A 180 -5.84 -11.81 0.37
CA LEU A 180 -6.45 -13.14 0.28
C LEU A 180 -5.97 -13.91 -0.95
N ALA A 181 -5.86 -13.26 -2.11
CA ALA A 181 -5.32 -13.89 -3.31
C ALA A 181 -3.87 -14.37 -3.10
N ALA A 182 -3.03 -13.55 -2.46
CA ALA A 182 -1.67 -13.92 -2.09
C ALA A 182 -1.63 -15.08 -1.10
N VAL A 183 -2.49 -15.06 -0.08
CA VAL A 183 -2.59 -16.13 0.91
C VAL A 183 -3.00 -17.45 0.26
N ARG A 184 -4.03 -17.42 -0.59
CA ARG A 184 -4.48 -18.59 -1.34
C ARG A 184 -3.38 -19.13 -2.26
N ALA A 185 -2.65 -18.26 -2.96
CA ALA A 185 -1.61 -18.68 -3.89
C ALA A 185 -0.34 -19.21 -3.23
N THR A 186 0.00 -18.74 -2.02
CA THR A 186 1.31 -19.01 -1.39
C THR A 186 1.25 -19.85 -0.12
N GLN A 187 0.07 -20.00 0.51
CA GLN A 187 -0.07 -20.70 1.79
C GLN A 187 -1.08 -21.85 1.76
N ALA A 188 -2.05 -21.84 0.83
CA ALA A 188 -2.95 -22.97 0.66
C ALA A 188 -2.20 -24.16 0.06
N GLN A 189 -2.40 -25.36 0.64
CA GLN A 189 -1.87 -26.59 0.06
C GLN A 189 -2.46 -26.84 -1.33
N ASN A 190 -3.77 -26.66 -1.47
CA ASN A 190 -4.50 -26.68 -2.73
C ASN A 190 -5.28 -25.36 -2.87
N PRO A 191 -4.82 -24.41 -3.70
CA PRO A 191 -5.51 -23.13 -3.91
C PRO A 191 -6.98 -23.30 -4.37
N ASP A 192 -7.27 -24.36 -5.10
CA ASP A 192 -8.61 -24.65 -5.62
C ASP A 192 -9.62 -25.09 -4.55
N ASP A 193 -9.20 -25.37 -3.33
CA ASP A 193 -10.12 -25.71 -2.22
C ASP A 193 -10.79 -24.47 -1.61
N TYR A 194 -10.41 -23.26 -2.06
CA TYR A 194 -10.85 -21.99 -1.48
C TYR A 194 -11.55 -21.09 -2.49
N VAL A 195 -12.60 -20.42 -2.04
CA VAL A 195 -13.28 -19.37 -2.80
C VAL A 195 -13.08 -18.02 -2.11
N ILE A 196 -12.84 -16.99 -2.92
CA ILE A 196 -12.72 -15.60 -2.47
C ILE A 196 -13.87 -14.81 -3.10
N PHE A 197 -14.63 -14.08 -2.29
CA PHE A 197 -15.71 -13.21 -2.77
C PHE A 197 -15.75 -11.89 -1.98
N PRO A 198 -16.23 -10.79 -2.59
CA PRO A 198 -16.36 -9.51 -1.90
C PRO A 198 -17.23 -9.62 -0.65
N ALA A 199 -16.75 -9.05 0.46
CA ALA A 199 -17.50 -9.00 1.71
C ALA A 199 -18.70 -8.04 1.58
N SER A 200 -18.50 -6.94 0.87
CA SER A 200 -19.50 -5.91 0.59
C SER A 200 -19.26 -5.25 -0.77
N GLY A 201 -20.06 -4.23 -1.12
CA GLY A 201 -19.82 -3.38 -2.29
C GLY A 201 -18.91 -2.18 -2.03
N HIS A 202 -18.26 -2.11 -0.85
CA HIS A 202 -17.39 -0.99 -0.48
C HIS A 202 -15.95 -1.23 -0.92
N SER A 203 -15.35 -0.21 -1.52
CA SER A 203 -13.92 -0.16 -1.80
C SER A 203 -13.16 0.54 -0.67
N GLU A 204 -11.90 0.17 -0.47
CA GLU A 204 -10.96 0.81 0.43
C GLU A 204 -9.81 1.46 -0.37
N ALA A 205 -9.37 2.64 0.07
CA ALA A 205 -8.19 3.30 -0.43
C ALA A 205 -7.03 3.07 0.56
N LEU A 206 -6.08 2.21 0.19
CA LEU A 206 -4.85 2.01 0.95
C LEU A 206 -3.93 3.18 0.63
N THR A 207 -3.55 3.90 1.69
CA THR A 207 -2.94 5.21 1.54
C THR A 207 -1.78 5.36 2.52
N PRO A 208 -0.55 5.62 2.04
CA PRO A 208 0.56 5.98 2.90
C PRO A 208 0.22 7.22 3.73
N SER A 209 0.64 7.20 4.99
CA SER A 209 0.32 8.27 5.92
C SER A 209 1.53 8.81 6.67
N VAL A 210 1.41 10.06 7.08
CA VAL A 210 2.41 10.81 7.85
C VAL A 210 1.75 11.44 9.08
N ARG A 211 2.54 11.95 10.03
CA ARG A 211 2.01 12.70 11.17
C ARG A 211 1.40 14.04 10.73
N HIS A 212 0.46 14.55 11.53
CA HIS A 212 0.09 15.97 11.48
C HIS A 212 1.26 16.88 11.86
N GLY A 213 1.19 18.16 11.45
CA GLY A 213 2.08 19.21 11.92
C GLY A 213 3.39 19.36 11.16
N ASP A 214 3.57 18.65 10.04
CA ASP A 214 4.71 18.80 9.13
C ASP A 214 4.21 18.79 7.68
N ASP A 215 3.61 19.91 7.26
CA ASP A 215 2.97 20.04 5.93
C ASP A 215 3.95 19.82 4.79
N ARG A 216 5.21 20.24 4.97
CA ARG A 216 6.25 20.00 3.97
C ARG A 216 6.55 18.51 3.83
N TRP A 217 6.62 17.75 4.93
CA TRP A 217 6.77 16.30 4.84
C TRP A 217 5.56 15.64 4.18
N PHE A 218 4.35 16.10 4.51
CA PHE A 218 3.12 15.65 3.85
C PHE A 218 3.15 15.89 2.34
N ASP A 219 3.51 17.10 1.90
CA ASP A 219 3.61 17.46 0.49
C ASP A 219 4.64 16.60 -0.23
N ILE A 220 5.84 16.42 0.36
CA ILE A 220 6.89 15.57 -0.21
C ILE A 220 6.36 14.15 -0.43
N VAL A 221 5.79 13.51 0.59
CA VAL A 221 5.32 12.12 0.46
C VAL A 221 4.19 12.02 -0.55
N LYS A 222 3.24 12.97 -0.57
CA LYS A 222 2.15 13.01 -1.56
C LYS A 222 2.68 13.08 -2.99
N TRP A 223 3.62 13.98 -3.26
CA TRP A 223 4.21 14.15 -4.58
C TRP A 223 5.11 12.99 -4.99
N VAL A 224 5.81 12.36 -4.05
CA VAL A 224 6.57 11.13 -4.30
C VAL A 224 5.70 9.97 -4.76
N ILE A 225 4.52 9.80 -4.16
CA ILE A 225 3.57 8.76 -4.60
C ILE A 225 3.03 9.05 -6.01
N GLN A 226 2.91 10.33 -6.37
CA GLN A 226 2.47 10.75 -7.70
C GLN A 226 3.52 10.52 -8.80
N VAL A 227 4.82 10.43 -8.46
CA VAL A 227 5.88 10.28 -9.47
C VAL A 227 5.72 9.00 -10.31
N PRO A 228 5.59 7.79 -9.74
CA PRO A 228 5.39 6.60 -10.55
C PRO A 228 4.11 6.64 -11.39
N ILE A 229 3.03 7.25 -10.87
CA ILE A 229 1.74 7.35 -11.56
C ILE A 229 1.87 8.30 -12.78
N ALA A 230 2.46 9.47 -12.58
CA ALA A 230 2.70 10.43 -13.65
C ALA A 230 3.68 9.89 -14.71
N ALA A 231 4.73 9.17 -14.29
CA ALA A 231 5.64 8.50 -15.22
C ALA A 231 4.92 7.48 -16.11
N GLU A 232 4.03 6.67 -15.53
CA GLU A 232 3.25 5.69 -16.30
C GLU A 232 2.32 6.40 -17.31
N ASP A 233 1.66 7.48 -16.89
CA ASP A 233 0.82 8.29 -17.77
C ASP A 233 1.62 8.90 -18.94
N MET A 234 2.82 9.41 -18.67
CA MET A 234 3.72 9.98 -19.69
C MET A 234 4.46 8.92 -20.52
N GLY A 235 4.31 7.62 -20.25
CA GLY A 235 5.04 6.55 -20.95
C GLY A 235 6.54 6.50 -20.60
N ILE A 236 6.94 7.10 -19.49
CA ILE A 236 8.31 7.06 -18.97
C ILE A 236 8.45 5.77 -18.15
N THR A 237 9.49 5.01 -18.42
CA THR A 237 9.81 3.72 -17.80
C THR A 237 11.22 3.76 -17.22
N GLN A 238 11.57 2.78 -16.40
CA GLN A 238 12.96 2.64 -15.95
C GLN A 238 13.96 2.56 -17.12
N ALA A 239 13.55 1.92 -18.22
CA ALA A 239 14.41 1.67 -19.38
C ALA A 239 14.65 2.91 -20.25
N ASN A 240 13.64 3.79 -20.41
CA ASN A 240 13.72 4.93 -21.34
C ASN A 240 13.92 6.30 -20.65
N VAL A 241 13.95 6.37 -19.32
CA VAL A 241 14.00 7.65 -18.59
C VAL A 241 15.21 8.52 -18.96
N ASP A 242 16.37 7.91 -19.27
CA ASP A 242 17.57 8.64 -19.70
C ASP A 242 17.38 9.30 -21.06
N ASP A 243 16.68 8.64 -21.99
CA ASP A 243 16.36 9.20 -23.30
C ASP A 243 15.29 10.29 -23.19
N MET A 244 14.34 10.12 -22.27
CA MET A 244 13.28 11.10 -22.01
C MET A 244 13.81 12.44 -21.48
N LEU A 245 15.05 12.51 -20.97
CA LEU A 245 15.72 13.79 -20.64
C LEU A 245 15.88 14.71 -21.86
N LYS A 246 15.82 14.17 -23.08
CA LYS A 246 15.93 14.91 -24.34
C LYS A 246 14.57 15.24 -24.97
N SER A 247 13.46 14.92 -24.28
CA SER A 247 12.12 15.16 -24.80
C SER A 247 11.84 16.65 -24.98
N ASP A 248 11.19 17.02 -26.08
CA ASP A 248 10.70 18.38 -26.33
C ASP A 248 9.35 18.66 -25.65
N ASP A 249 8.72 17.68 -24.97
CA ASP A 249 7.49 17.90 -24.20
C ASP A 249 7.82 18.66 -22.90
N PRO A 250 7.32 19.90 -22.72
CA PRO A 250 7.62 20.69 -21.52
C PRO A 250 7.14 20.04 -20.23
N ARG A 251 6.11 19.17 -20.28
CA ARG A 251 5.63 18.43 -19.10
C ARG A 251 6.67 17.42 -18.64
N ILE A 252 7.32 16.74 -19.58
CA ILE A 252 8.40 15.79 -19.29
C ILE A 252 9.63 16.55 -18.76
N ALA A 253 9.95 17.71 -19.36
CA ALA A 253 11.06 18.53 -18.91
C ALA A 253 10.93 18.98 -17.44
N ARG A 254 9.75 19.49 -17.05
CA ARG A 254 9.44 19.85 -15.66
C ARG A 254 9.39 18.64 -14.72
N PHE A 255 8.87 17.52 -15.20
CA PHE A 255 8.78 16.28 -14.42
C PHE A 255 10.17 15.71 -14.11
N LEU A 256 11.06 15.61 -15.10
CA LEU A 256 12.40 15.05 -14.94
C LEU A 256 13.43 16.04 -14.36
N GLY A 257 13.04 17.31 -14.20
CA GLY A 257 13.89 18.36 -13.64
C GLY A 257 14.94 18.91 -14.62
N THR A 258 14.75 18.76 -15.94
CA THR A 258 15.55 19.48 -16.94
C THR A 258 15.09 20.93 -17.07
N GLU A 259 13.80 21.19 -16.81
CA GLU A 259 13.28 22.51 -16.44
C GLU A 259 13.16 22.57 -14.89
N PRO A 260 13.96 23.41 -14.20
CA PRO A 260 14.01 23.43 -12.75
C PRO A 260 12.81 24.14 -12.10
N GLY A 261 12.49 23.79 -10.86
CA GLY A 261 11.52 24.52 -10.03
C GLY A 261 10.77 23.62 -9.07
N ASN A 262 10.41 22.41 -9.53
CA ASN A 262 9.66 21.42 -8.74
C ASN A 262 10.48 20.90 -7.55
N GLY A 263 11.77 20.62 -7.74
CA GLY A 263 12.65 20.19 -6.65
C GLY A 263 12.77 21.29 -5.61
N LYS A 264 13.10 22.51 -6.03
CA LYS A 264 13.19 23.70 -5.16
C LYS A 264 11.90 23.97 -4.40
N ALA A 265 10.72 23.81 -5.01
CA ALA A 265 9.43 24.01 -4.35
C ALA A 265 9.23 23.08 -3.15
N LEU A 266 9.73 21.85 -3.23
CA LEU A 266 9.70 20.86 -2.14
C LEU A 266 10.99 20.88 -1.28
N GLY A 267 12.00 21.65 -1.67
CA GLY A 267 13.35 21.67 -1.08
C GLY A 267 14.10 20.34 -1.25
N LEU A 268 13.92 19.70 -2.39
CA LEU A 268 14.58 18.48 -2.87
C LEU A 268 15.54 18.82 -4.02
N ASP A 269 16.34 17.84 -4.43
CA ASP A 269 17.10 17.91 -5.68
C ASP A 269 16.17 18.03 -6.89
N GLU A 270 16.51 18.77 -7.93
CA GLU A 270 15.62 18.93 -9.10
C GLU A 270 15.37 17.61 -9.83
N ARG A 271 16.29 16.65 -9.77
CA ARG A 271 16.15 15.33 -10.41
C ARG A 271 15.48 14.29 -9.52
N TRP A 272 14.84 14.68 -8.41
CA TRP A 272 14.23 13.75 -7.46
C TRP A 272 13.23 12.76 -8.13
N ALA A 273 12.37 13.24 -9.03
CA ALA A 273 11.42 12.40 -9.76
C ALA A 273 12.09 11.51 -10.81
N TYR A 274 13.06 12.05 -11.57
CA TYR A 274 13.92 11.26 -12.46
C TYR A 274 14.60 10.11 -11.70
N ASN A 275 15.19 10.38 -10.54
CA ASN A 275 15.90 9.37 -9.75
C ASN A 275 14.97 8.25 -9.27
N ILE A 276 13.73 8.58 -8.91
CA ILE A 276 12.71 7.57 -8.55
C ILE A 276 12.45 6.65 -9.73
N VAL A 277 12.12 7.20 -10.90
CA VAL A 277 11.82 6.40 -12.09
C VAL A 277 13.03 5.59 -12.53
N LYS A 278 14.24 6.16 -12.44
CA LYS A 278 15.49 5.47 -12.78
C LYS A 278 15.76 4.26 -11.90
N GLN A 279 15.47 4.35 -10.59
CA GLN A 279 15.77 3.27 -9.65
C GLN A 279 14.61 2.27 -9.49
N LEU A 280 13.37 2.71 -9.63
CA LEU A 280 12.18 1.90 -9.32
C LEU A 280 11.22 1.69 -10.49
N GLY A 281 11.33 2.47 -11.56
CA GLY A 281 10.35 2.49 -12.64
C GLY A 281 9.07 3.26 -12.31
N ASN A 282 8.12 3.19 -13.24
CA ASN A 282 6.79 3.79 -13.09
C ASN A 282 5.83 2.89 -12.29
N TYR A 283 4.59 3.35 -12.09
CA TYR A 283 3.60 2.64 -11.28
C TYR A 283 3.24 1.27 -11.86
N GLY A 284 3.12 1.16 -13.18
CA GLY A 284 2.89 -0.13 -13.85
C GLY A 284 4.02 -1.13 -13.61
N GLU A 285 5.28 -0.69 -13.71
CA GLU A 285 6.45 -1.53 -13.43
C GLU A 285 6.50 -1.98 -11.96
N ILE A 286 6.18 -1.07 -11.02
CA ILE A 286 6.07 -1.38 -9.59
C ILE A 286 4.93 -2.37 -9.33
N PHE A 287 3.77 -2.17 -9.94
CA PHE A 287 2.61 -3.04 -9.78
C PHE A 287 2.92 -4.44 -10.31
N GLU A 288 3.39 -4.56 -11.55
CA GLU A 288 3.60 -5.85 -12.21
C GLU A 288 4.60 -6.74 -11.47
N ARG A 289 5.72 -6.18 -10.98
CA ARG A 289 6.72 -6.99 -10.27
C ARG A 289 6.25 -7.46 -8.89
N ASN A 290 5.37 -6.70 -8.25
CA ASN A 290 5.02 -6.92 -6.85
C ASN A 290 3.70 -7.69 -6.69
N VAL A 291 2.66 -7.31 -7.44
CA VAL A 291 1.29 -7.83 -7.28
C VAL A 291 0.67 -8.30 -8.60
N GLY A 292 1.16 -7.81 -9.74
CA GLY A 292 0.59 -8.10 -11.06
C GLY A 292 0.96 -9.47 -11.63
N LYS A 293 0.92 -9.59 -12.96
CA LYS A 293 1.06 -10.86 -13.69
C LYS A 293 2.44 -11.49 -13.55
N ASN A 294 3.45 -10.65 -13.32
CA ASN A 294 4.84 -11.08 -13.12
C ASN A 294 5.14 -11.46 -11.66
N SER A 295 4.15 -11.40 -10.77
CA SER A 295 4.27 -11.82 -9.39
C SER A 295 3.54 -13.15 -9.12
N PRO A 296 3.82 -13.83 -8.00
CA PRO A 296 3.06 -15.02 -7.58
C PRO A 296 1.55 -14.78 -7.41
N MET A 297 1.12 -13.52 -7.24
CA MET A 297 -0.28 -13.15 -7.01
C MET A 297 -1.08 -13.06 -8.29
N LYS A 298 -0.44 -12.75 -9.43
CA LYS A 298 -1.06 -12.66 -10.75
C LYS A 298 -2.30 -11.77 -10.80
N LEU A 299 -2.28 -10.65 -10.06
CA LEU A 299 -3.45 -9.77 -10.01
C LEU A 299 -3.60 -8.97 -11.29
N GLU A 300 -4.84 -8.79 -11.70
CA GLU A 300 -5.17 -7.77 -12.70
C GLU A 300 -5.20 -6.39 -12.02
N ARG A 301 -4.87 -5.34 -12.77
CA ARG A 301 -4.83 -3.96 -12.26
C ARG A 301 -6.15 -3.49 -11.64
N GLY A 302 -7.29 -3.88 -12.22
CA GLY A 302 -8.61 -3.51 -11.69
C GLY A 302 -8.77 -1.99 -11.47
N MET A 303 -9.12 -1.59 -10.25
CA MET A 303 -9.24 -0.19 -9.85
C MET A 303 -7.90 0.57 -9.91
N ASN A 304 -6.77 -0.13 -9.90
CA ASN A 304 -5.42 0.45 -9.90
C ASN A 304 -4.88 0.75 -11.31
N ARG A 305 -5.69 0.63 -12.37
CA ARG A 305 -5.34 1.19 -13.69
C ARG A 305 -5.26 2.72 -13.62
N LEU A 306 -4.57 3.32 -14.58
CA LEU A 306 -4.66 4.77 -14.79
C LEU A 306 -6.12 5.19 -15.02
N TYR A 307 -6.45 6.41 -14.62
CA TYR A 307 -7.78 6.99 -14.80
C TYR A 307 -8.23 6.95 -16.27
N ARG A 308 -7.32 7.28 -17.21
CA ARG A 308 -7.59 7.22 -18.66
C ARG A 308 -7.96 5.82 -19.16
N ASP A 309 -7.56 4.78 -18.44
CA ASP A 309 -7.82 3.38 -18.74
C ASP A 309 -8.97 2.81 -17.88
N GLY A 310 -9.82 3.68 -17.34
CA GLY A 310 -10.98 3.31 -16.51
C GLY A 310 -10.61 2.78 -15.12
N GLY A 311 -9.47 3.19 -14.58
CA GLY A 311 -9.11 2.99 -13.17
C GLY A 311 -9.24 4.26 -12.32
N LEU A 312 -8.61 4.24 -11.15
CA LEU A 312 -8.66 5.33 -10.16
C LEU A 312 -7.31 6.04 -9.98
N MET A 313 -6.23 5.53 -10.57
CA MET A 313 -4.91 6.16 -10.47
C MET A 313 -4.89 7.42 -11.32
N TYR A 314 -5.04 8.57 -10.68
CA TYR A 314 -5.14 9.87 -11.35
C TYR A 314 -3.80 10.61 -11.26
N PRO A 315 -3.11 10.84 -12.39
CA PRO A 315 -1.81 11.54 -12.40
C PRO A 315 -1.99 13.03 -12.13
N TYR A 316 -1.23 13.56 -11.17
CA TYR A 316 -1.13 15.00 -10.92
C TYR A 316 -0.10 15.67 -11.84
N VAL A 317 -0.23 16.98 -11.97
CA VAL A 317 0.60 17.79 -12.88
C VAL A 317 1.79 18.37 -12.12
N PHE A 318 2.98 18.25 -12.70
CA PHE A 318 4.24 18.77 -12.16
C PHE A 318 4.59 20.11 -12.85
N ASN A 319 4.12 21.22 -12.29
CA ASN A 319 4.28 22.58 -12.83
C ASN A 319 4.80 23.56 -11.77
#